data_AF-A0A3D5VFS6-F1
#
_entry.id   AF-A0A3D5VFS6-F1
#
_cell.length_a   1.000
_cell.length_b   1.000
_cell.length_c   1.000
_cell.angle_alpha   90.00
_cell.angle_beta   90.00
_cell.angle_gamma   90.00
#
_symmetry.space_group_name_H-M   'P 1'
#
loop_
_entity.id
_entity.type
_entity.pdbx_description
1 polymer ?
#
loop_
_entity_poly.entity_id
_entity_poly.type
_entity_poly.pdbx_seq_one_letter_code
_entity_poly.pdbx_strand_id
1 'polypeptide(L)'
;MMERLQQQVEFLLEIDKLKTIFRRTSLIYADRFENDAEHSWHLAMTAMVLAEYANAAIDLGKVIRMVLVHDLVEIDAGDTYCYDLEGARDKALREEKAADRIFGLLPREQSRELRQLWEEF
;
A
#
# COMPACT_ATOMS: atom_id res chain seq x y z
N MET A 1 -26.43 7.52 2.90
CA MET A 1 -26.04 6.23 3.52
C MET A 1 -25.67 5.19 2.47
N MET A 2 -26.50 4.97 1.42
CA MET A 2 -26.13 4.08 0.31
C MET A 2 -24.87 4.55 -0.46
N GLU A 3 -24.75 5.84 -0.75
CA GLU A 3 -23.59 6.40 -1.47
C GLU A 3 -22.25 6.17 -0.74
N ARG A 4 -22.21 6.40 0.58
CA ARG A 4 -21.01 6.14 1.39
C ARG A 4 -20.57 4.67 1.31
N LEU A 5 -21.52 3.75 1.48
CA LEU A 5 -21.22 2.32 1.42
C LEU A 5 -20.78 1.91 0.01
N GLN A 6 -21.41 2.46 -1.03
CA GLN A 6 -21.03 2.21 -2.41
C GLN A 6 -19.57 2.62 -2.68
N GLN A 7 -19.17 3.85 -2.31
CA GLN A 7 -17.78 4.31 -2.42
C GLN A 7 -16.78 3.40 -1.70
N GLN A 8 -17.14 2.93 -0.51
CA GLN A 8 -16.31 1.99 0.26
C GLN A 8 -16.18 0.64 -0.46
N VAL A 9 -17.26 0.10 -0.99
CA VAL A 9 -17.23 -1.16 -1.75
C VAL A 9 -16.45 -1.00 -3.05
N GLU A 10 -16.62 0.11 -3.77
CA GLU A 10 -15.86 0.43 -4.98
C GLU A 10 -14.36 0.50 -4.70
N PHE A 11 -13.94 1.16 -3.61
CA PHE A 11 -12.56 1.14 -3.15
C PHE A 11 -12.07 -0.27 -2.84
N LEU A 12 -12.83 -1.06 -2.09
CA LEU A 12 -12.45 -2.43 -1.73
C LEU A 12 -12.32 -3.35 -2.95
N LEU A 13 -13.16 -3.18 -3.97
CA LEU A 13 -13.04 -3.89 -5.24
C LEU A 13 -11.83 -3.42 -6.04
N GLU A 14 -11.54 -2.12 -6.04
CA GLU A 14 -10.41 -1.55 -6.76
C GLU A 14 -9.06 -2.06 -6.23
N ILE A 15 -8.90 -2.10 -4.91
CA ILE A 15 -7.62 -2.49 -4.29
C ILE A 15 -7.30 -3.99 -4.45
N ASP A 16 -8.25 -4.81 -4.89
CA ASP A 16 -7.99 -6.21 -5.25
C ASP A 16 -6.92 -6.32 -6.36
N LYS A 17 -6.82 -5.30 -7.23
CA LYS A 17 -5.80 -5.19 -8.28
C LYS A 17 -4.37 -5.24 -7.75
N LEU A 18 -4.13 -4.86 -6.49
CA LEU A 18 -2.79 -4.92 -5.88
C LEU A 18 -2.20 -6.34 -5.93
N LYS A 19 -3.05 -7.37 -5.89
CA LYS A 19 -2.65 -8.79 -6.00
C LYS A 19 -2.05 -9.15 -7.36
N THR A 20 -2.15 -8.26 -8.34
CA THR A 20 -1.64 -8.46 -9.71
C THR A 20 -0.36 -7.68 -10.00
N ILE A 21 0.11 -6.85 -9.05
CA ILE A 21 1.36 -6.12 -9.16
C ILE A 21 2.45 -6.98 -8.50
N PHE A 22 3.47 -7.35 -9.29
CA PHE A 22 4.51 -8.28 -8.88
C PHE A 22 5.84 -7.55 -8.67
N ARG A 23 6.50 -7.91 -7.58
CA ARG A 23 7.82 -7.43 -7.16
C ARG A 23 8.91 -8.26 -7.82
N ARG A 24 10.16 -7.84 -7.66
CA ARG A 24 11.33 -8.69 -8.00
C ARG A 24 11.66 -9.73 -6.93
N THR A 25 11.09 -9.63 -5.73
CA THR A 25 11.32 -10.56 -4.64
C THR A 25 10.72 -11.92 -4.98
N SER A 26 11.48 -13.00 -4.86
CA SER A 26 10.98 -14.37 -5.01
C SER A 26 10.43 -14.91 -3.69
N LEU A 27 9.38 -15.72 -3.76
CA LEU A 27 8.90 -16.42 -2.57
C LEU A 27 9.86 -17.54 -2.15
N ILE A 28 9.98 -17.73 -0.84
CA ILE A 28 10.84 -18.78 -0.27
C ILE A 28 10.29 -20.19 -0.56
N TYR A 29 8.96 -20.32 -0.63
CA TYR A 29 8.25 -21.60 -0.70
C TYR A 29 7.48 -21.81 -2.01
N ALA A 30 7.67 -20.95 -3.02
CA ALA A 30 7.02 -21.10 -4.32
C ALA A 30 7.91 -20.50 -5.43
N ASP A 31 7.89 -21.14 -6.61
CA ASP A 31 8.62 -20.67 -7.79
C ASP A 31 7.82 -19.58 -8.52
N ARG A 32 7.66 -18.44 -7.84
CA ARG A 32 7.05 -17.21 -8.39
C ARG A 32 7.54 -15.99 -7.63
N PHE A 33 7.35 -14.83 -8.23
CA PHE A 33 7.56 -13.56 -7.55
C PHE A 33 6.44 -13.24 -6.56
N GLU A 34 6.81 -12.46 -5.55
CA GLU A 34 5.93 -11.84 -4.56
C GLU A 34 5.05 -10.77 -5.23
N ASN A 35 3.79 -10.60 -4.82
CA ASN A 35 2.94 -9.47 -5.16
C ASN A 35 2.82 -8.47 -3.99
N ASP A 36 2.41 -7.24 -4.26
CA ASP A 36 2.43 -6.17 -3.26
C ASP A 36 1.40 -6.37 -2.13
N ALA A 37 0.32 -7.10 -2.40
CA ALA A 37 -0.68 -7.43 -1.38
C ALA A 37 -0.13 -8.43 -0.35
N GLU A 38 0.56 -9.48 -0.80
CA GLU A 38 1.21 -10.43 0.12
C GLU A 38 2.45 -9.82 0.80
N HIS A 39 3.16 -8.92 0.11
CA HIS A 39 4.23 -8.12 0.70
C HIS A 39 3.73 -7.28 1.88
N SER A 40 2.67 -6.50 1.66
CA SER A 40 2.05 -5.64 2.68
C SER A 40 1.53 -6.46 3.87
N TRP A 41 0.93 -7.63 3.62
CA TRP A 41 0.53 -8.56 4.67
C TRP A 41 1.73 -9.03 5.49
N HIS A 42 2.81 -9.45 4.83
CA HIS A 42 3.98 -9.99 5.52
C HIS A 42 4.73 -8.88 6.30
N LEU A 43 4.74 -7.66 5.78
CA LEU A 43 5.27 -6.49 6.47
C LEU A 43 4.44 -6.13 7.72
N ALA A 44 3.10 -6.21 7.65
CA ALA A 44 2.23 -6.03 8.82
C ALA A 44 2.49 -7.10 9.89
N MET A 45 2.65 -8.37 9.50
CA MET A 45 3.04 -9.45 10.41
C MET A 45 4.43 -9.19 11.03
N THR A 46 5.37 -8.70 10.24
CA THR A 46 6.72 -8.34 10.70
C THR A 46 6.65 -7.22 11.74
N ALA A 47 5.87 -6.16 11.50
CA ALA A 47 5.68 -5.07 12.45
C ALA A 47 5.09 -5.58 13.78
N MET A 48 4.12 -6.51 13.72
CA MET A 48 3.52 -7.11 14.91
C MET A 48 4.50 -7.96 15.73
N VAL A 49 5.32 -8.79 15.06
CA VAL A 49 6.24 -9.72 15.72
C VAL A 49 7.50 -9.00 16.24
N LEU A 50 7.98 -8.00 15.51
CA LEU A 50 9.25 -7.32 15.80
C LEU A 50 9.07 -5.96 16.49
N ALA A 51 7.87 -5.62 16.95
CA ALA A 51 7.58 -4.33 17.60
C ALA A 51 8.51 -4.02 18.78
N GLU A 52 8.97 -5.04 19.52
CA GLU A 52 9.88 -4.89 20.66
C GLU A 52 11.27 -4.37 20.29
N TYR A 53 11.66 -4.46 19.02
CA TYR A 53 12.93 -3.97 18.50
C TYR A 53 12.86 -2.54 17.96
N ALA A 54 11.70 -1.88 18.06
CA ALA A 54 11.57 -0.49 17.69
C ALA A 54 12.48 0.40 18.55
N ASN A 55 13.13 1.38 17.92
CA ASN A 55 14.03 2.33 18.59
C ASN A 55 13.29 3.32 19.51
N ALA A 56 11.97 3.38 19.42
CA ALA A 56 11.09 4.21 20.23
C ALA A 56 9.74 3.51 20.42
N ALA A 57 8.93 4.02 21.35
CA ALA A 57 7.56 3.57 21.49
C ALA A 57 6.79 3.89 20.20
N ILE A 58 6.11 2.88 19.64
CA ILE A 58 5.30 2.99 18.42
C ILE A 58 3.83 2.73 18.71
N ASP A 59 2.94 3.41 17.98
CA ASP A 59 1.54 3.00 17.87
C ASP A 59 1.43 1.89 16.82
N LEU A 60 1.44 0.64 17.29
CA LEU A 60 1.38 -0.52 16.41
C LEU A 60 0.09 -0.54 15.55
N GLY A 61 -1.03 -0.04 16.08
CA GLY A 61 -2.29 0.03 15.32
C GLY A 61 -2.21 1.04 14.17
N LYS A 62 -1.45 2.13 14.33
CA LYS A 62 -1.14 3.05 13.23
C LYS A 62 -0.18 2.43 12.23
N VAL A 63 0.91 1.81 12.68
CA VAL A 63 1.92 1.17 11.80
C VAL A 63 1.29 0.10 10.92
N ILE A 64 0.44 -0.77 11.49
CA ILE A 64 -0.26 -1.81 10.72
C ILE A 64 -1.14 -1.18 9.63
N ARG A 65 -1.91 -0.13 9.95
CA ARG A 65 -2.75 0.56 8.95
C ARG A 65 -1.91 1.20 7.84
N MET A 66 -0.79 1.82 8.20
CA MET A 66 0.14 2.46 7.28
C MET A 66 0.74 1.45 6.28
N VAL A 67 1.32 0.36 6.76
CA VAL A 67 1.93 -0.65 5.88
C VAL A 67 0.90 -1.44 5.06
N LEU A 68 -0.38 -1.49 5.47
CA LEU A 68 -1.41 -2.10 4.64
C LEU A 68 -1.86 -1.21 3.47
N VAL A 69 -1.55 0.09 3.49
CA VAL A 69 -1.96 1.04 2.43
C VAL A 69 -0.80 1.60 1.62
N HIS A 70 0.45 1.42 2.07
CA HIS A 70 1.63 2.09 1.50
C HIS A 70 1.83 1.82 0.00
N ASP A 71 1.65 0.58 -0.46
CA ASP A 71 1.84 0.21 -1.87
C ASP A 71 0.54 0.26 -2.69
N LEU A 72 -0.59 0.74 -2.16
CA LEU A 72 -1.84 0.82 -2.94
C LEU A 72 -1.70 1.67 -4.21
N VAL A 73 -0.81 2.67 -4.19
CA VAL A 73 -0.48 3.51 -5.35
C VAL A 73 0.15 2.73 -6.50
N GLU A 74 0.77 1.58 -6.23
CA GLU A 74 1.42 0.75 -7.24
C GLU A 74 0.40 0.06 -8.17
N ILE A 75 -0.90 0.08 -7.85
CA ILE A 75 -1.98 -0.35 -8.77
C ILE A 75 -1.92 0.41 -10.09
N ASP A 76 -1.62 1.70 -10.05
CA ASP A 76 -1.48 2.53 -11.27
C ASP A 76 -0.02 2.86 -11.58
N ALA A 77 0.81 3.04 -10.55
CA ALA A 77 2.19 3.42 -10.72
C ALA A 77 3.06 2.23 -11.18
N GLY A 78 2.71 1.00 -10.78
CA GLY A 78 3.55 -0.19 -10.87
C GLY A 78 4.69 -0.20 -9.85
N ASP A 79 5.10 -1.41 -9.43
CA ASP A 79 6.28 -1.61 -8.57
C ASP A 79 7.53 -1.04 -9.24
N THR A 80 8.20 -0.13 -8.54
CA THR A 80 9.48 0.45 -8.99
C THR A 80 10.60 -0.15 -8.16
N TYR A 81 11.34 -1.09 -8.76
CA TYR A 81 12.45 -1.76 -8.09
C TYR A 81 13.47 -0.75 -7.52
N CYS A 82 13.91 -0.97 -6.28
CA CYS A 82 14.73 -0.01 -5.54
C CYS A 82 16.08 0.36 -6.20
N TYR A 83 16.60 -0.47 -7.11
CA TYR A 83 17.83 -0.20 -7.86
C TYR A 83 17.58 0.21 -9.32
N ASP A 84 16.33 0.46 -9.72
CA ASP A 84 15.97 0.95 -11.05
C ASP A 84 16.00 2.48 -11.09
N LEU A 85 17.17 3.03 -11.41
CA LEU A 85 17.38 4.47 -11.51
C LEU A 85 16.53 5.13 -12.61
N GLU A 86 16.16 4.39 -13.65
CA GLU A 86 15.37 4.93 -14.75
C GLU A 86 13.89 4.98 -14.37
N GLY A 87 13.36 3.88 -13.83
CA GLY A 87 11.99 3.82 -13.29
C GLY A 87 11.76 4.78 -12.12
N ALA A 88 12.79 5.09 -11.33
CA ALA A 88 12.70 6.02 -10.22
C ALA A 88 12.46 7.49 -10.64
N ARG A 89 12.74 7.87 -11.91
CA ARG A 89 12.72 9.28 -12.34
C ARG A 89 11.35 9.94 -12.28
N ASP A 90 10.30 9.19 -12.59
CA ASP A 90 8.92 9.67 -12.60
C ASP A 90 8.06 9.01 -11.52
N LYS A 91 8.65 8.16 -10.67
CA LYS A 91 7.98 7.40 -9.60
C LYS A 91 7.07 8.29 -8.75
N ALA A 92 7.62 9.35 -8.16
CA ALA A 92 6.87 10.23 -7.27
C ALA A 92 5.63 10.84 -7.96
N LEU A 93 5.76 11.25 -9.23
CA LEU A 93 4.64 11.81 -10.00
C LEU A 93 3.58 10.76 -10.34
N ARG A 94 4.01 9.52 -10.66
CA ARG A 94 3.08 8.40 -10.92
C ARG A 94 2.31 8.05 -9.66
N GLU A 95 3.01 7.92 -8.53
CA GLU A 95 2.41 7.55 -7.25
C GLU A 95 1.49 8.64 -6.70
N GLU A 96 1.84 9.93 -6.83
CA GLU A 96 0.96 11.02 -6.40
C GLU A 96 -0.37 11.02 -7.17
N LYS A 97 -0.32 10.81 -8.49
CA LYS A 97 -1.52 10.67 -9.33
C LYS A 97 -2.35 9.44 -8.96
N ALA A 98 -1.68 8.32 -8.70
CA ALA A 98 -2.33 7.09 -8.26
C ALA A 98 -3.03 7.30 -6.91
N ALA A 99 -2.34 7.93 -5.96
CA ALA A 99 -2.88 8.26 -4.65
C ALA A 99 -4.12 9.17 -4.76
N ASP A 100 -4.08 10.18 -5.63
CA ASP A 100 -5.22 11.10 -5.84
C ASP A 100 -6.45 10.34 -6.32
N ARG A 101 -6.27 9.41 -7.26
CA ARG A 101 -7.35 8.60 -7.81
C ARG A 101 -7.85 7.56 -6.82
N ILE A 102 -6.96 6.73 -6.29
CA ILE A 102 -7.31 5.51 -5.52
C ILE A 102 -7.91 5.89 -4.18
N PHE A 103 -7.24 6.76 -3.40
CA PHE A 103 -7.81 7.23 -2.14
C PHE A 103 -9.00 8.16 -2.37
N GLY A 104 -9.10 8.82 -3.53
CA GLY A 104 -10.24 9.62 -3.94
C GLY A 104 -11.54 8.83 -4.14
N LEU A 105 -11.48 7.50 -4.27
CA LEU A 105 -12.67 6.64 -4.33
C LEU A 105 -13.43 6.59 -3.00
N LEU A 106 -12.72 6.82 -1.88
CA LEU A 106 -13.30 6.73 -0.55
C LEU A 106 -14.12 7.98 -0.20
N PRO A 107 -15.07 7.86 0.74
CA PRO A 107 -15.68 9.02 1.37
C PRO A 107 -14.62 9.95 1.99
N ARG A 108 -14.86 11.26 1.90
CA ARG A 108 -13.88 12.33 2.23
C ARG A 108 -13.01 12.09 3.46
N GLU A 109 -13.59 11.70 4.60
CA GLU A 109 -12.83 11.47 5.84
C GLU A 109 -11.87 10.27 5.73
N GLN A 110 -12.31 9.16 5.13
CA GLN A 110 -11.47 7.97 4.92
C GLN A 110 -10.43 8.21 3.84
N SER A 111 -10.80 8.92 2.79
CA SER A 111 -9.87 9.36 1.74
C SER A 111 -8.70 10.13 2.35
N ARG A 112 -9.00 11.14 3.19
CA ARG A 112 -7.98 11.93 3.88
C ARG A 112 -7.14 11.09 4.85
N GLU A 113 -7.77 10.24 5.67
CA GLU A 113 -7.05 9.41 6.64
C GLU A 113 -6.04 8.48 5.94
N LEU A 114 -6.49 7.71 4.94
CA LEU A 114 -5.60 6.75 4.27
C LEU A 114 -4.54 7.44 3.41
N ARG A 115 -4.90 8.57 2.76
CA ARG A 115 -3.93 9.39 2.04
C ARG A 115 -2.83 9.92 2.96
N GLN A 116 -3.18 10.40 4.16
CA GLN A 116 -2.20 10.87 5.13
C GLN A 116 -1.30 9.75 5.65
N LEU A 117 -1.82 8.53 5.81
CA LEU A 117 -0.98 7.39 6.16
C LEU A 117 0.02 7.06 5.05
N TRP A 118 -0.40 7.13 3.79
CA TRP A 118 0.50 6.94 2.65
C TRP A 118 1.55 8.05 2.55
N GLU A 119 1.17 9.33 2.74
CA GLU A 119 2.10 10.46 2.70
C GLU A 119 3.12 10.46 3.86
N GLU A 120 2.76 9.85 4.99
CA GLU A 120 3.64 9.74 6.15
C GLU A 120 4.67 8.61 6.01
N PHE A 121 4.35 7.56 5.24
CA PHE A 121 5.24 6.42 4.99
C PHE A 121 6.41 6.81 4.07
#